data_AF-A0A0F6Y024-F1
#
_entry.id   AF-A0A0F6Y024-F1
#
_cell.length_a   1.000
_cell.length_b   1.000
_cell.length_c   1.000
_cell.angle_alpha   90.00
_cell.angle_beta   90.00
_cell.angle_gamma   90.00
#
_symmetry.space_group_name_H-M   'P 1'
#
loop_
_entity.id
_entity.type
_entity.pdbx_description
1 polymer ?
#
loop_
_entity_poly.entity_id
_entity_poly.type
_entity_poly.pdbx_seq_one_letter_code
_entity_poly.pdbx_strand_id
1 'polypeptide(L)'
;MKKNLGLIILLLGSMALVGCERDQYNVLGHETEFYAAMLSEGKDLTDKGKEYTLPTYDKDGNKKILTYIADSKIPEGSLVKFTINQQGEVITLDNVAIKDIPEPAQKQLHIQ
;
A
#
# COMPACT_ATOMS: atom_id res chain seq x y z
N MET A 1 57.42 29.33 18.49
CA MET A 1 56.80 28.29 19.36
C MET A 1 55.30 28.58 19.34
N LYS A 2 54.32 27.75 18.96
CA LYS A 2 54.14 26.32 18.62
C LYS A 2 52.98 26.33 17.58
N LYS A 3 53.15 25.68 16.41
CA LYS A 3 52.35 24.54 15.92
C LYS A 3 50.87 24.53 16.33
N ASN A 4 49.97 24.46 15.35
CA ASN A 4 48.88 23.47 15.19
C ASN A 4 48.29 23.65 13.78
N LEU A 5 48.44 22.70 12.84
CA LEU A 5 47.62 21.48 12.65
C LEU A 5 46.12 21.81 12.68
N GLY A 6 45.31 21.57 11.64
CA GLY A 6 45.54 20.81 10.43
C GLY A 6 44.43 21.05 9.41
N LEU A 7 44.81 20.86 8.15
CA LEU A 7 43.98 20.96 6.97
C LEU A 7 43.61 19.53 6.57
N ILE A 8 42.37 19.09 6.81
CA ILE A 8 41.79 17.94 6.10
C ILE A 8 40.35 18.30 5.75
N ILE A 9 40.23 18.82 4.53
CA ILE A 9 39.01 18.86 3.75
C ILE A 9 38.85 17.45 3.19
N LEU A 10 37.86 16.69 3.67
CA LEU A 10 37.40 15.48 2.99
C LEU A 10 35.97 15.72 2.50
N LEU A 11 35.91 16.26 1.29
CA LEU A 11 34.79 16.12 0.38
C LEU A 11 34.43 14.63 0.25
N LEU A 12 33.12 14.34 0.24
CA LEU A 12 32.39 13.35 -0.57
C LEU A 12 31.22 12.78 0.24
N GLY A 13 30.24 13.65 0.47
CA GLY A 13 28.89 13.27 0.93
C GLY A 13 27.84 13.65 -0.12
N SER A 14 28.14 13.51 -1.41
CA SER A 14 27.14 13.65 -2.47
C SER A 14 26.37 12.34 -2.61
N MET A 15 25.57 12.00 -1.61
CA MET A 15 24.38 11.19 -1.86
C MET A 15 23.36 12.14 -2.47
N ALA A 16 23.48 12.28 -3.80
CA ALA A 16 22.36 12.70 -4.60
C ALA A 16 21.25 11.68 -4.36
N LEU A 17 20.34 12.00 -3.44
CA LEU A 17 18.98 11.47 -3.45
C LEU A 17 18.37 11.99 -4.75
N VAL A 18 18.66 11.28 -5.84
CA VAL A 18 17.85 11.31 -7.05
C VAL A 18 16.55 10.63 -6.63
N GLY A 19 15.71 11.39 -5.92
CA GLY A 19 14.28 11.14 -5.93
C GLY A 19 13.86 11.38 -7.37
N CYS A 20 13.80 10.30 -8.16
CA CYS A 20 13.00 10.28 -9.37
C CYS A 20 11.54 10.45 -8.93
N GLU A 21 11.15 11.67 -8.62
CA GLU A 21 9.75 12.08 -8.57
C GLU A 21 9.29 12.20 -10.03
N ARG A 22 9.08 11.03 -10.64
CA ARG A 22 8.31 10.87 -11.87
C ARG A 22 7.40 9.69 -11.62
N ASP A 23 6.18 9.97 -11.19
CA ASP A 23 5.15 10.17 -12.20
C ASP A 23 4.06 11.10 -11.67
N GLN A 24 3.77 12.08 -12.52
CA GLN A 24 2.58 12.92 -12.42
C GLN A 24 1.38 11.97 -12.45
N TYR A 25 0.78 11.71 -11.29
CA TYR A 25 -0.43 10.93 -11.20
C TYR A 25 -1.49 11.66 -12.04
N ASN A 26 -1.87 11.04 -13.16
CA ASN A 26 -2.76 11.62 -14.15
C ASN A 26 -4.08 12.03 -13.47
N VAL A 27 -4.30 13.34 -13.45
CA VAL A 27 -5.48 14.02 -12.95
C VAL A 27 -6.62 13.83 -13.96
N LEU A 28 -7.27 12.66 -13.95
CA LEU A 28 -8.56 12.45 -14.61
C LEU A 28 -9.35 11.35 -13.88
N GLY A 29 -10.34 11.73 -13.08
CA GLY A 29 -11.64 11.03 -12.91
C GLY A 29 -11.76 9.57 -12.43
N HIS A 30 -10.71 8.78 -12.27
CA HIS A 30 -10.89 7.32 -12.16
C HIS A 30 -10.74 6.76 -10.74
N GLU A 31 -11.72 5.93 -10.37
CA GLU A 31 -11.66 5.05 -9.20
C GLU A 31 -10.33 4.30 -9.18
N THR A 32 -9.75 4.12 -8.00
CA THR A 32 -8.46 3.44 -7.85
C THR A 32 -8.66 2.06 -7.24
N GLU A 33 -8.02 1.07 -7.84
CA GLU A 33 -8.08 -0.32 -7.40
C GLU A 33 -6.91 -0.68 -6.48
N PHE A 34 -7.22 -1.36 -5.38
CA PHE A 34 -6.23 -1.90 -4.46
C PHE A 34 -6.52 -3.37 -4.16
N TYR A 35 -5.47 -4.18 -4.05
CA TYR A 35 -5.54 -5.62 -3.87
C TYR A 35 -5.04 -6.02 -2.48
N ALA A 36 -5.70 -6.97 -1.83
CA ALA A 36 -5.32 -7.43 -0.49
C ALA A 36 -5.58 -8.93 -0.30
N ALA A 37 -4.84 -9.52 0.64
CA ALA A 37 -5.11 -10.85 1.17
C ALA A 37 -5.72 -10.72 2.57
N MET A 38 -6.82 -11.42 2.81
CA MET A 38 -7.55 -11.40 4.08
C MET A 38 -6.86 -12.30 5.10
N LEU A 39 -5.75 -11.84 5.68
CA LEU A 39 -4.92 -12.61 6.63
C LEU A 39 -5.27 -12.34 8.10
N SER A 40 -6.36 -11.61 8.37
CA SER A 40 -6.82 -11.26 9.70
C SER A 40 -8.30 -11.55 9.84
N GLU A 41 -8.72 -11.99 11.02
CA GLU A 41 -10.14 -12.23 11.33
C GLU A 41 -10.97 -10.94 11.44
N GLY A 42 -10.30 -9.79 11.44
CA GLY A 42 -10.92 -8.49 11.69
C GLY A 42 -11.30 -8.30 13.16
N LYS A 43 -11.46 -7.05 13.55
CA LYS A 43 -11.89 -6.64 14.89
C LYS A 43 -13.40 -6.52 14.93
N ASP A 44 -14.05 -7.15 15.91
CA ASP A 44 -15.49 -6.97 16.12
C ASP A 44 -15.80 -5.53 16.56
N LEU A 45 -16.74 -4.89 15.86
CA LEU A 45 -17.33 -3.64 16.26
C LEU A 45 -18.77 -3.90 16.70
N THR A 46 -19.07 -3.65 17.96
CA THR A 46 -20.43 -3.76 18.51
C THR A 46 -21.40 -2.99 17.62
N ASP A 47 -22.43 -3.68 17.13
CA ASP A 47 -23.50 -3.15 16.27
C ASP A 47 -23.07 -2.59 14.90
N LYS A 48 -21.81 -2.81 14.46
CA LYS A 48 -21.28 -2.28 13.19
C LYS A 48 -20.55 -3.29 12.31
N GLY A 49 -20.54 -4.58 12.68
CA GLY A 49 -19.89 -5.63 11.91
C GLY A 49 -18.42 -5.83 12.29
N LYS A 50 -17.56 -6.06 11.28
CA LYS A 50 -16.12 -6.33 11.47
C LYS A 50 -15.26 -5.29 10.78
N GLU A 51 -14.31 -4.73 11.53
CA GLU A 51 -13.29 -3.80 11.03
C GLU A 51 -12.02 -4.55 10.63
N TYR A 52 -11.53 -4.25 9.43
CA TYR A 52 -10.31 -4.81 8.88
C TYR A 52 -9.33 -3.68 8.60
N THR A 53 -8.12 -3.76 9.14
CA THR A 53 -6.99 -2.90 8.75
C THR A 53 -5.98 -3.76 8.01
N LEU A 54 -5.88 -3.55 6.70
CA LEU A 54 -5.16 -4.45 5.80
C LEU A 54 -4.06 -3.70 5.06
N PRO A 55 -2.89 -4.33 4.86
CA PRO A 55 -1.99 -3.92 3.82
C PRO A 55 -2.63 -4.22 2.46
N THR A 56 -2.76 -3.19 1.64
CA THR A 56 -3.28 -3.27 0.28
C THR A 56 -2.23 -2.78 -0.71
N TYR A 57 -2.32 -3.21 -1.96
CA TYR A 57 -1.33 -2.90 -2.99
C TYR A 57 -2.03 -2.43 -4.25
N ASP A 58 -1.56 -1.34 -4.85
CA ASP A 58 -2.06 -0.92 -6.16
C ASP A 58 -1.51 -1.84 -7.27
N LYS A 59 -1.90 -1.59 -8.52
CA LYS A 59 -1.46 -2.34 -9.69
C LYS A 59 0.07 -2.39 -9.88
N ASP A 60 0.79 -1.39 -9.35
CA ASP A 60 2.24 -1.25 -9.45
C ASP A 60 2.96 -1.86 -8.24
N GLY A 61 2.19 -2.41 -7.28
CA GLY A 61 2.69 -3.05 -6.06
C GLY A 61 2.99 -2.06 -4.95
N ASN A 62 2.59 -0.79 -5.06
CA ASN A 62 2.79 0.18 -4.00
C ASN A 62 1.83 -0.08 -2.85
N LYS A 63 2.37 -0.07 -1.63
CA LYS A 63 1.62 -0.38 -0.42
C LYS A 63 0.78 0.80 0.05
N LYS A 64 -0.47 0.53 0.43
CA LYS A 64 -1.37 1.44 1.17
C LYS A 64 -2.06 0.68 2.29
N ILE A 65 -2.14 1.27 3.48
CA ILE A 65 -2.95 0.70 4.57
C ILE A 65 -4.39 1.19 4.40
N LEU A 66 -5.33 0.25 4.38
CA LEU A 66 -6.75 0.54 4.27
C LEU A 66 -7.50 -0.01 5.48
N THR A 67 -8.40 0.80 6.04
CA THR A 67 -9.36 0.36 7.04
C THR A 67 -10.75 0.28 6.41
N TYR A 68 -11.40 -0.87 6.53
CA TYR A 68 -12.72 -1.15 5.99
C TYR A 68 -13.60 -1.83 7.02
N ILE A 69 -14.88 -1.46 7.08
CA ILE A 69 -15.87 -2.10 7.94
C ILE A 69 -16.79 -2.92 7.03
N ALA A 70 -16.84 -4.23 7.28
CA ALA A 70 -17.71 -5.16 6.58
C ALA A 70 -18.88 -5.56 7.48
N ASP A 71 -20.07 -5.71 6.90
CA ASP A 71 -21.26 -6.16 7.64
C ASP A 71 -21.14 -7.61 8.15
N SER A 72 -20.24 -8.41 7.57
CA SER A 72 -20.01 -9.81 7.93
C SER A 72 -18.55 -10.22 7.80
N LYS A 73 -18.18 -11.38 8.38
CA LYS A 73 -16.82 -11.91 8.32
C LYS A 73 -16.47 -12.29 6.88
N ILE A 74 -15.39 -11.72 6.38
CA ILE A 74 -14.77 -12.13 5.11
C ILE A 74 -13.90 -13.37 5.39
N PRO A 75 -13.97 -14.43 4.57
CA PRO A 75 -13.17 -15.63 4.77
C PRO A 75 -11.66 -15.34 4.77
N GLU A 76 -10.95 -15.98 5.70
CA GLU A 76 -9.49 -15.87 5.78
C GLU A 76 -8.85 -16.51 4.54
N GLY A 77 -7.79 -15.89 4.03
CA GLY A 77 -7.09 -16.30 2.81
C GLY A 77 -7.75 -15.84 1.51
N SER A 78 -8.93 -15.23 1.56
CA SER A 78 -9.54 -14.61 0.37
C SER A 78 -8.67 -13.50 -0.19
N LEU A 79 -8.63 -13.39 -1.52
CA LEU A 79 -8.04 -12.28 -2.23
C LEU A 79 -9.14 -11.33 -2.68
N VAL A 80 -8.97 -10.06 -2.34
CA VAL A 80 -10.01 -9.04 -2.56
C VAL A 80 -9.45 -7.86 -3.35
N LYS A 81 -10.32 -7.24 -4.15
CA LYS A 81 -10.09 -5.96 -4.82
C LYS A 81 -11.01 -4.90 -4.22
N PHE A 82 -10.41 -3.84 -3.71
CA PHE A 82 -11.09 -2.63 -3.27
C PHE A 82 -11.10 -1.62 -4.42
N THR A 83 -12.28 -1.12 -4.75
CA THR A 83 -12.43 0.05 -5.63
C THR A 83 -12.69 1.27 -4.75
N ILE A 84 -11.84 2.29 -4.86
CA ILE A 84 -11.88 3.47 -4.00
C ILE A 84 -12.17 4.72 -4.84
N ASN A 85 -13.06 5.58 -4.38
CA ASN A 85 -13.32 6.87 -5.02
C ASN A 85 -12.19 7.89 -4.72
N GLN A 86 -12.32 9.09 -5.28
CA GLN A 86 -11.34 10.16 -5.11
C GLN A 86 -11.27 10.69 -3.67
N GLN A 87 -12.33 10.50 -2.89
CA GLN A 87 -12.42 10.88 -1.48
C GLN A 87 -11.74 9.84 -0.56
N GLY A 88 -11.29 8.71 -1.11
CA GLY A 88 -10.68 7.64 -0.33
C GLY A 88 -11.68 6.64 0.26
N GLU A 89 -12.95 6.72 -0.15
CA GLU A 89 -14.01 5.84 0.32
C GLU A 89 -14.07 4.57 -0.53
N VAL A 90 -14.29 3.42 0.12
CA VAL A 90 -14.48 2.14 -0.56
C VAL A 90 -15.87 2.13 -1.20
N ILE A 91 -15.89 1.97 -2.53
CA ILE A 91 -17.11 1.84 -3.33
C ILE A 91 -17.50 0.36 -3.43
N THR A 92 -16.54 -0.51 -3.76
CA THR A 92 -16.77 -1.96 -3.90
C THR A 92 -15.66 -2.78 -3.28
N LEU A 93 -16.02 -3.99 -2.88
CA LEU A 93 -15.13 -5.06 -2.47
C LEU A 93 -15.52 -6.32 -3.23
N ASP A 94 -14.63 -6.79 -4.10
CA ASP A 94 -14.84 -7.97 -4.93
C ASP A 94 -13.84 -9.07 -4.57
N ASN A 95 -14.29 -10.32 -4.47
CA ASN A 95 -13.37 -11.46 -4.41
C ASN A 95 -12.77 -11.70 -5.81
N VAL A 96 -11.45 -11.86 -5.88
CA VAL A 96 -10.71 -12.02 -7.15
C VAL A 96 -9.80 -13.24 -7.10
N ALA A 97 -9.50 -13.83 -8.26
CA ALA A 97 -8.48 -14.88 -8.33
C ALA A 97 -7.08 -14.25 -8.46
N ILE A 98 -6.04 -14.95 -8.01
CA ILE A 98 -4.65 -14.46 -8.08
C ILE A 98 -4.23 -14.06 -9.50
N LYS A 99 -4.71 -14.79 -10.52
CA LYS A 99 -4.45 -14.53 -11.94
C LYS A 99 -5.02 -13.20 -12.44
N ASP A 100 -6.00 -12.63 -11.74
CA ASP A 100 -6.67 -11.38 -12.09
C ASP A 100 -6.03 -10.18 -11.36
N ILE A 101 -5.05 -10.44 -10.48
CA ILE A 101 -4.27 -9.42 -9.76
C ILE A 101 -3.03 -9.07 -10.59
N PRO A 102 -2.63 -7.80 -10.73
CA PRO A 102 -1.38 -7.44 -11.40
C PRO A 102 -0.14 -8.07 -10.75
N GLU A 103 0.79 -8.59 -11.56
CA GLU A 103 2.00 -9.28 -11.06
C GLU A 103 2.78 -8.51 -9.97
N PRO A 104 2.96 -7.17 -10.06
CA PRO A 104 3.64 -6.43 -8.99
C PRO A 104 2.93 -6.56 -7.64
N ALA A 105 1.60 -6.47 -7.63
CA ALA A 105 0.79 -6.65 -6.43
C ALA A 105 0.83 -8.10 -5.93
N GLN A 106 0.75 -9.09 -6.83
CA GLN A 106 0.84 -10.51 -6.45
C GLN A 106 2.09 -10.81 -5.62
N LYS A 107 3.24 -10.27 -6.03
CA LYS A 107 4.53 -10.45 -5.33
C LYS A 107 4.52 -9.93 -3.89
N GLN A 108 3.67 -8.95 -3.60
CA GLN A 108 3.55 -8.35 -2.27
C GLN A 108 2.59 -9.09 -1.35
N LEU A 109 1.62 -9.83 -1.91
CA LEU A 109 0.59 -10.52 -1.12
C LEU A 109 1.15 -11.72 -0.33
N HIS A 110 2.40 -12.15 -0.61
CA HIS A 110 3.12 -13.23 0.08
C HIS A 110 2.27 -14.50 0.29
N ILE A 111 1.41 -14.82 -0.67
CA ILE A 111 0.55 -16.01 -0.63
C ILE A 111 1.46 -17.18 -1.03
N GLN A 112 1.66 -18.13 -0.11
CA GLN A 112 2.50 -19.32 -0.31
C GLN A 112 1.76 -20.41 -1.08
#